data_AF-A0A2A4TKB1-F1
#
_entry.id   AF-A0A2A4TKB1-F1
#
_cell.length_a   1.000
_cell.length_b   1.000
_cell.length_c   1.000
_cell.angle_alpha   90.00
_cell.angle_beta   90.00
_cell.angle_gamma   90.00
#
_symmetry.space_group_name_H-M   'P 1'
#
loop_
_entity.id
_entity.type
_entity.pdbx_description
1 polymer ?
#
loop_
_entity_poly.entity_id
_entity_poly.type
_entity_poly.pdbx_seq_one_letter_code
_entity_poly.pdbx_strand_id
1 'polypeptide(L)'
;MTSTSVVVSIRIRSLSRSSLEGGRPHPVLQGDRDLNHKAAEPGNVTYYYSQTHLKSRGPLDIGGQSYPVAGLSWLDDEWGTSALGPDQQGWDLYARQLSDGSEMMFYNLR
;
A
#
# COMPACT_ATOMS: atom_id res chain seq x y z
N MET A 1 -7.18 14.56 -10.23
CA MET A 1 -7.69 14.06 -8.93
C MET A 1 -6.60 13.16 -8.36
N THR A 2 -6.03 13.50 -7.21
CA THR A 2 -5.07 12.63 -6.52
C THR A 2 -5.79 11.39 -6.02
N SER A 3 -5.41 10.24 -6.55
CA SER A 3 -5.97 8.94 -6.19
C SER A 3 -5.53 8.58 -4.77
N THR A 4 -6.48 8.29 -3.88
CA THR A 4 -6.19 7.78 -2.52
C THR A 4 -6.52 6.30 -2.48
N SER A 5 -5.48 5.46 -2.50
CA SER A 5 -5.58 4.01 -2.30
C SER A 5 -6.11 3.70 -0.89
N VAL A 6 -7.05 2.76 -0.79
CA VAL A 6 -7.38 2.12 0.50
C VAL A 6 -6.24 1.18 0.86
N VAL A 7 -5.19 1.75 1.44
CA VAL A 7 -4.31 1.04 2.35
C VAL A 7 -5.18 0.63 3.54
N VAL A 8 -4.89 -0.50 4.21
CA VAL A 8 -5.27 -0.65 5.63
C VAL A 8 -4.48 0.41 6.40
N SER A 9 -4.92 1.66 6.27
CA SER A 9 -4.42 2.80 7.01
C SER A 9 -4.94 2.59 8.40
N ILE A 10 -4.07 2.10 9.28
CA ILE A 10 -4.20 2.48 10.68
C ILE A 10 -4.07 4.00 10.65
N ARG A 11 -5.21 4.71 10.69
CA ARG A 11 -5.23 6.18 10.77
C ARG A 11 -4.83 6.53 12.20
N ILE A 12 -3.52 6.50 12.45
CA ILE A 12 -2.93 6.92 13.72
C ILE A 12 -3.10 8.44 13.76
N ARG A 13 -4.15 8.93 14.42
CA ARG A 13 -4.45 10.38 14.57
C ARG A 13 -3.40 11.13 15.40
N SER A 14 -2.42 10.42 15.96
CA SER A 14 -1.36 10.98 16.78
C SER A 14 -0.12 10.08 16.68
N LEU A 15 0.75 10.35 15.71
CA LEU A 15 2.09 9.75 15.63
C LEU A 15 3.00 10.43 16.66
N SER A 16 2.76 10.22 17.95
CA SER A 16 3.78 10.62 18.92
C SER A 16 4.85 9.54 19.07
N ARG A 17 4.53 8.25 18.86
CA ARG A 17 5.45 7.11 19.05
C ARG A 17 5.03 5.82 18.30
N SER A 18 5.13 5.77 16.97
CA SER A 18 5.15 4.48 16.25
C SER A 18 6.49 4.28 15.57
N SER A 19 7.03 3.06 15.62
CA SER A 19 8.22 2.69 14.85
C SER A 19 7.88 1.72 13.74
N LEU A 20 8.51 1.93 12.58
CA LEU A 20 8.56 1.02 11.45
C LEU A 20 10.01 0.58 11.32
N GLU A 21 10.27 -0.72 11.43
CA GLU A 21 11.62 -1.27 11.39
C GLU A 21 11.70 -2.54 10.54
N GLY A 22 12.87 -2.76 9.93
CA GLY A 22 13.13 -3.94 9.12
C GLY A 22 12.36 -3.93 7.79
N GLY A 23 11.66 -5.03 7.51
CA GLY A 23 11.07 -5.30 6.20
C GLY A 23 11.94 -6.22 5.34
N ARG A 24 11.43 -6.59 4.17
CA ARG A 24 12.26 -7.26 3.15
C ARG A 24 13.43 -6.35 2.73
N PRO A 25 14.62 -6.92 2.44
CA PRO A 25 15.82 -6.13 2.13
C PRO A 25 15.70 -5.32 0.83
N HIS A 26 14.82 -5.71 -0.08
CA HIS A 26 14.52 -5.01 -1.31
C HIS A 26 13.01 -4.81 -1.46
N PRO A 27 12.57 -3.67 -2.00
CA PRO A 27 11.18 -3.47 -2.39
C PRO A 27 10.70 -4.52 -3.40
N VAL A 28 9.41 -4.84 -3.32
CA VAL A 28 8.72 -5.65 -4.34
C VAL A 28 8.28 -4.70 -5.43
N LEU A 29 8.90 -4.79 -6.60
CA LEU A 29 8.53 -3.99 -7.77
C LEU A 29 7.24 -4.57 -8.39
N GLN A 30 6.26 -3.71 -8.65
CA GLN A 30 4.98 -4.10 -9.24
C GLN A 30 5.00 -3.91 -10.76
N GLY A 31 4.10 -4.61 -11.46
CA GLY A 31 4.03 -4.53 -12.92
C GLY A 31 5.28 -5.07 -13.62
N ASP A 32 5.67 -4.44 -14.73
CA ASP A 32 6.90 -4.79 -15.45
C ASP A 32 8.07 -3.98 -14.89
N ARG A 33 8.79 -4.58 -13.94
CA ARG A 33 10.01 -4.02 -13.33
C ARG A 33 9.84 -2.69 -12.59
N ASP A 34 8.64 -2.41 -12.04
CA ASP A 34 8.17 -1.18 -11.38
C ASP A 34 7.19 -0.35 -12.22
N LEU A 35 7.10 -0.60 -13.53
CA LEU A 35 6.16 0.07 -14.41
C LEU A 35 4.79 -0.61 -14.37
N ASN A 36 3.82 0.09 -13.80
CA ASN A 36 2.45 -0.36 -13.69
C ASN A 36 1.53 0.40 -14.65
N HIS A 37 0.89 -0.32 -15.57
CA HIS A 37 -0.04 0.25 -16.55
C HIS A 37 -1.44 0.33 -15.97
N LYS A 38 -1.98 1.55 -15.86
CA LYS A 38 -3.30 1.79 -15.27
C LYS A 38 -4.41 2.06 -16.28
N ALA A 39 -4.09 2.34 -17.53
CA ALA A 39 -5.06 2.37 -18.62
C ALA A 39 -4.43 1.96 -19.95
N ALA A 40 -5.27 1.72 -20.95
CA ALA A 40 -4.83 1.40 -22.31
C ALA A 40 -4.14 2.59 -23.02
N GLU A 41 -4.38 3.82 -22.55
CA GLU A 41 -3.80 5.03 -23.14
C GLU A 41 -2.28 5.09 -22.92
N PRO A 42 -1.49 5.34 -23.98
CA PRO A 42 -0.06 5.53 -23.86
C PRO A 42 0.29 6.65 -22.86
N GLY A 43 1.20 6.38 -21.93
CA GLY A 43 1.64 7.34 -20.91
C GLY A 43 0.88 7.24 -19.58
N ASN A 44 -0.15 6.40 -19.48
CA ASN A 44 -0.85 6.13 -18.23
C ASN A 44 -0.16 5.01 -17.42
N VAL A 45 1.06 5.33 -17.00
CA VAL A 45 1.95 4.45 -16.24
C VAL A 45 2.35 5.09 -14.92
N THR A 46 2.52 4.25 -13.90
CA THR A 46 3.11 4.62 -12.62
C THR A 46 4.33 3.77 -12.34
N TYR A 47 5.26 4.35 -11.61
CA TYR A 47 6.24 3.58 -10.86
C TYR A 47 5.58 3.13 -9.57
N TYR A 48 5.62 1.83 -9.28
CA TYR A 48 4.95 1.26 -8.12
C TYR A 48 5.82 0.15 -7.50
N TYR A 49 6.20 0.35 -6.24
CA TYR A 49 6.77 -0.70 -5.42
C TYR A 49 6.06 -0.83 -4.06
N SER A 50 6.27 -1.97 -3.42
CA SER A 50 5.81 -2.25 -2.07
C SER A 50 6.98 -2.56 -1.14
N GLN A 51 6.97 -2.00 0.06
CA GLN A 51 7.83 -2.41 1.17
C GLN A 51 7.01 -3.27 2.13
N THR A 52 7.33 -4.56 2.16
CA THR A 52 6.57 -5.59 2.88
C THR A 52 7.32 -6.11 4.11
N HIS A 53 6.59 -6.80 4.98
CA HIS A 53 7.03 -7.34 6.26
C HIS A 53 7.65 -6.30 7.21
N LEU A 54 7.19 -5.05 7.11
CA LEU A 54 7.60 -3.98 8.03
C LEU A 54 7.12 -4.31 9.44
N LYS A 55 8.04 -4.36 10.41
CA LYS A 55 7.65 -4.55 11.81
C LYS A 55 7.12 -3.23 12.34
N SER A 56 5.86 -3.23 12.74
CA SER A 56 5.16 -2.05 13.22
C SER A 56 4.79 -2.22 14.67
N ARG A 57 5.06 -1.21 15.48
CA ARG A 57 4.65 -1.15 16.89
C ARG A 57 4.22 0.26 17.25
N GLY A 58 3.19 0.36 18.08
CA GLY A 58 2.71 1.65 18.57
C GLY A 58 1.32 1.55 19.19
N PRO A 59 0.82 2.65 19.76
CA PRO A 59 -0.56 2.74 20.21
C PRO A 59 -1.53 2.87 19.03
N LEU A 60 -2.68 2.20 19.11
CA LEU A 60 -3.85 2.40 18.27
C LEU A 60 -4.98 2.97 19.13
N ASP A 61 -5.44 4.18 18.80
CA ASP A 61 -6.52 4.84 19.54
C ASP A 61 -7.88 4.54 18.91
N ILE A 62 -8.77 3.87 19.66
CA ILE A 62 -10.13 3.53 19.24
C ILE A 62 -11.10 3.99 20.33
N GLY A 63 -12.05 4.85 19.98
CA GLY A 63 -13.07 5.31 20.93
C GLY A 63 -12.51 6.06 22.14
N GLY A 64 -11.35 6.72 22.01
CA GLY A 64 -10.69 7.42 23.12
C GLY A 64 -9.88 6.52 24.06
N GLN A 65 -9.79 5.21 23.77
CA GLN A 65 -8.93 4.28 24.46
C GLN A 65 -7.72 3.93 23.58
N SER A 66 -6.55 3.80 24.21
CA SER A 66 -5.30 3.47 23.52
C SER A 66 -4.94 2.01 23.71
N TYR A 67 -4.65 1.33 22.60
CA TYR A 67 -4.32 -0.10 22.57
C TYR A 67 -2.89 -0.30 22.08
N PRO A 68 -1.99 -0.96 22.84
CA PRO A 68 -0.68 -1.31 22.31
C PRO A 68 -0.84 -2.38 21.24
N VAL A 69 -0.37 -2.10 20.02
CA VAL A 69 -0.40 -3.03 18.90
C VAL A 69 1.01 -3.31 18.38
N ALA A 70 1.19 -4.52 17.89
CA ALA A 70 2.39 -4.95 17.19
C ALA A 70 1.98 -5.89 16.05
N GLY A 71 2.67 -5.79 14.92
CA GLY A 71 2.37 -6.64 13.76
C GLY A 71 3.27 -6.37 12.58
N LEU A 72 2.86 -6.91 11.43
CA LEU A 72 3.48 -6.65 10.14
C LEU A 72 2.63 -5.66 9.35
N SER A 73 3.29 -4.72 8.70
CA SER A 73 2.69 -3.75 7.79
C SER A 73 3.21 -3.91 6.37
N TRP A 74 2.40 -3.40 5.45
CA TRP A 74 2.68 -3.31 4.03
C TRP A 74 2.56 -1.83 3.65
N LEU A 75 3.62 -1.28 3.06
CA LEU A 75 3.64 0.07 2.53
C LEU A 75 3.69 0.00 1.01
N ASP A 76 2.81 0.75 0.37
CA ASP A 76 2.78 0.94 -1.07
C ASP A 76 3.22 2.38 -1.38
N ASP A 77 4.18 2.54 -2.27
CA ASP A 77 4.60 3.83 -2.81
C ASP A 77 4.42 3.82 -4.31
N GLU A 78 3.68 4.81 -4.79
CA GLU A 78 3.28 4.91 -6.19
C GLU A 78 3.35 6.36 -6.65
N TRP A 79 4.13 6.59 -7.73
CA TRP A 79 4.26 7.91 -8.34
C TRP A 79 4.27 7.83 -9.86
N GLY A 80 3.79 8.88 -10.51
CA GLY A 80 3.73 8.94 -11.96
C GLY A 80 2.63 9.87 -12.45
N THR A 81 2.37 9.82 -13.76
CA THR A 81 1.42 10.70 -14.45
C THR A 81 0.04 10.06 -14.62
N SER A 82 -0.32 9.10 -13.77
CA SER A 82 -1.54 8.33 -13.94
C SER A 82 -2.77 9.04 -13.35
N ALA A 83 -3.67 9.43 -14.24
CA ALA A 83 -5.08 9.54 -13.91
C ALA A 83 -5.74 8.19 -14.24
N LEU A 84 -6.77 7.77 -13.52
CA LEU A 84 -7.63 6.70 -14.04
C LEU A 84 -8.14 7.12 -15.43
N GLY A 85 -8.29 6.15 -16.33
CA GLY A 85 -8.88 6.43 -17.64
C GLY A 85 -10.27 7.05 -17.49
N PRO A 86 -10.76 7.84 -18.47
CA PRO A 86 -12.06 8.51 -18.37
C PRO A 86 -13.23 7.54 -18.16
N ASP A 87 -13.09 6.30 -18.60
CA ASP A 87 -14.09 5.24 -18.47
C ASP A 87 -13.93 4.39 -17.19
N GLN A 88 -12.87 4.63 -16.39
CA GLN A 88 -12.67 3.92 -15.14
C GLN A 88 -13.46 4.57 -14.01
N GLN A 89 -14.33 3.78 -13.39
CA GLN A 89 -15.16 4.17 -12.26
C GLN A 89 -14.44 4.00 -10.92
N GLY A 90 -13.38 3.19 -10.88
CA GLY A 90 -12.54 3.05 -9.68
C GLY A 90 -11.67 1.80 -9.70
N TRP A 91 -11.19 1.41 -8.52
CA TRP A 91 -10.38 0.22 -8.36
C TRP A 91 -10.67 -0.49 -7.04
N ASP A 92 -10.42 -1.79 -7.03
CA ASP A 92 -10.36 -2.62 -5.83
C ASP A 92 -8.92 -3.09 -5.66
N LEU A 93 -8.41 -3.08 -4.43
CA LEU A 93 -7.05 -3.54 -4.11
C LEU A 93 -7.09 -4.55 -2.97
N TYR A 94 -6.38 -5.65 -3.14
CA TYR A 94 -6.22 -6.71 -2.16
C TYR A 94 -4.74 -7.01 -1.99
N ALA A 95 -4.23 -6.99 -0.77
CA ALA A 95 -2.87 -7.38 -0.44
C ALA A 95 -2.83 -8.24 0.81
N ARG A 96 -1.98 -9.28 0.81
CA ARG A 96 -1.83 -10.20 1.94
C ARG A 96 -0.41 -10.75 2.07
N GLN A 97 0.04 -10.83 3.32
CA GLN A 97 1.26 -11.51 3.75
C GLN A 97 0.85 -12.86 4.35
N LEU A 98 1.40 -13.96 3.84
CA LEU A 98 1.08 -15.33 4.25
C LEU A 98 2.10 -15.84 5.26
N SER A 99 1.68 -16.83 6.07
CA SER A 99 2.50 -17.35 7.17
C SER A 99 3.75 -18.09 6.73
N ASP A 100 3.78 -18.58 5.49
CA ASP A 100 4.96 -19.20 4.87
C ASP A 100 5.96 -18.15 4.32
N GLY A 101 5.66 -16.86 4.51
CA GLY A 101 6.46 -15.74 4.03
C GLY A 101 6.16 -15.33 2.60
N SER A 102 5.27 -16.02 1.89
CA SER A 102 4.81 -15.59 0.57
C SER A 102 3.83 -14.40 0.68
N GLU A 103 3.72 -13.64 -0.41
CA GLU A 103 3.00 -12.38 -0.45
C GLU A 103 2.19 -12.30 -1.74
N MET A 104 0.99 -11.74 -1.66
CA MET A 104 0.10 -11.56 -2.81
C MET A 104 -0.49 -10.17 -2.79
N MET A 105 -0.40 -9.47 -3.92
CA MET A 105 -1.15 -8.25 -4.19
C MET A 105 -1.88 -8.40 -5.52
N PHE A 106 -3.14 -7.97 -5.55
CA PHE A 106 -3.97 -7.93 -6.73
C PHE A 106 -4.80 -6.66 -6.71
N TYR A 107 -4.99 -6.05 -7.87
CA TYR A 107 -5.93 -4.96 -8.04
C TYR A 107 -6.79 -5.20 -9.27
N ASN A 108 -8.01 -4.67 -9.23
CA ASN A 108 -8.94 -4.66 -10.34
C ASN A 108 -9.32 -3.21 -10.66
N LEU A 109 -9.23 -2.82 -11.93
CA LEU A 109 -9.70 -1.52 -12.41
C LEU A 109 -11.08 -1.73 -13.03
N ARG A 110 -12.06 -0.94 -12.59
CA ARG A 110 -13.47 -1.06 -13.00
C ARG A 110 -13.89 0.14 -13.81
#